data_AF-A0AAW0UEF5-F1
#
_entry.id   AF-A0AAW0UEF5-F1
#
_cell.length_a   1.000
_cell.length_b   1.000
_cell.length_c   1.000
_cell.angle_alpha   90.00
_cell.angle_beta   90.00
_cell.angle_gamma   90.00
#
_symmetry.space_group_name_H-M   'P 1'
#
loop_
_entity.id
_entity.type
_entity.pdbx_description
1 polymer ?
#
loop_
_entity_poly.entity_id
_entity_poly.type
_entity_poly.pdbx_seq_one_letter_code
_entity_poly.pdbx_strand_id
1 'polypeptide(L)'
;MESDWLIYGTISEVIWHYKGHVYLISRIDIIPDRSHIGYTMVDSQRQGDNERQSANAAVTQAVDLIMTWKPASDVFALKHFMFASAFLSTGSATYINAYYRKVVKLRNQAFMSSLLPVIIAPSLLGGMLHHQFVHRPLILETFKCPVCVELRGGMVQLFCGFVYPLMLAPLAAMQFAARLFTYPVPDAKKPLLLLMEIHKITKPILPKFYILAALQFIGGMAWTHWELHNLYTVLGKLGKMEEALEDHQSRNVYTMSDCHCSTLNMPLDSHREFNECESSGDECEPTRDELAEIEVHHASGGYLSRIKQLNES
;
A
#
# COMPACT_ATOMS: atom_id res chain seq x y z
N MET A 1 -24.21 27.36 28.85
CA MET A 1 -25.15 27.53 27.71
C MET A 1 -24.33 27.44 26.44
N GLU A 2 -24.57 26.33 25.75
CA GLU A 2 -24.13 25.88 24.40
C GLU A 2 -23.19 26.76 23.57
N SER A 3 -21.96 26.28 23.35
CA SER A 3 -21.19 26.58 22.13
C SER A 3 -19.98 25.64 21.92
N ASP A 4 -20.14 24.31 22.10
CA ASP A 4 -19.00 23.37 22.11
C ASP A 4 -18.96 22.32 20.97
N TRP A 5 -19.70 22.47 19.86
CA TRP A 5 -19.76 21.40 18.84
C TRP A 5 -19.40 21.77 17.39
N LEU A 6 -18.89 22.97 17.09
CA LEU A 6 -18.67 23.40 15.69
C LEU A 6 -17.26 23.21 15.11
N ILE A 7 -16.33 22.52 15.80
CA ILE A 7 -14.94 22.37 15.30
C ILE A 7 -14.60 20.94 14.83
N TYR A 8 -15.45 19.95 15.07
CA TYR A 8 -15.22 18.58 14.56
C TYR A 8 -15.74 18.35 13.12
N GLY A 9 -16.42 19.32 12.50
CA GLY A 9 -17.08 19.16 11.20
C GLY A 9 -16.24 19.43 9.95
N THR A 10 -15.03 20.02 10.06
CA THR A 10 -14.34 20.58 8.87
C THR A 10 -13.06 19.86 8.44
N ILE A 11 -12.68 18.76 9.09
CA ILE A 11 -11.51 17.96 8.68
C ILE A 11 -11.92 16.69 7.90
N SER A 12 -13.16 16.19 8.07
CA SER A 12 -13.62 15.00 7.33
C SER A 12 -14.11 15.29 5.90
N GLU A 13 -14.36 16.54 5.55
CA GLU A 13 -14.90 16.95 4.23
C GLU A 13 -13.79 17.26 3.19
N VAL A 14 -12.54 17.46 3.62
CA VAL A 14 -11.45 17.88 2.72
C VAL A 14 -10.78 16.70 2.00
N ILE A 15 -11.10 15.45 2.37
CA ILE A 15 -10.45 14.25 1.80
C ILE A 15 -11.22 13.66 0.59
N TRP A 16 -12.43 14.12 0.28
CA TRP A 16 -13.26 13.51 -0.79
C TRP A 16 -13.22 14.19 -2.17
N HIS A 17 -12.47 15.28 -2.37
CA HIS A 17 -12.51 16.05 -3.63
C HIS A 17 -11.21 16.08 -4.44
N TYR A 18 -10.49 14.95 -4.54
CA TYR A 18 -9.41 14.76 -5.53
C TYR A 18 -9.79 13.70 -6.57
N LYS A 19 -10.73 14.04 -7.46
CA LYS A 19 -10.90 13.38 -8.76
C LYS A 19 -11.16 14.47 -9.81
N GLY A 20 -10.13 14.82 -10.56
CA GLY A 20 -10.19 15.86 -11.56
C GLY A 20 -8.98 15.86 -12.47
N HIS A 21 -8.71 14.74 -13.15
CA HIS A 21 -7.88 14.77 -14.35
C HIS A 21 -8.67 15.44 -15.47
N VAL A 22 -8.32 16.68 -15.77
CA VAL A 22 -8.70 17.39 -16.98
C VAL A 22 -7.89 16.80 -18.14
N TYR A 23 -8.52 15.98 -18.97
CA TYR A 23 -8.07 15.73 -20.34
C TYR A 23 -8.96 16.54 -21.28
N LEU A 24 -8.42 17.66 -21.75
CA LEU A 24 -8.99 18.49 -22.81
C LEU A 24 -8.21 18.15 -24.09
N ILE A 25 -8.71 17.23 -24.90
CA ILE A 25 -8.40 17.19 -26.34
C ILE A 25 -9.69 16.90 -27.09
N SER A 26 -10.08 17.88 -27.89
CA SER A 26 -11.24 17.95 -28.75
C SER A 26 -11.35 16.78 -29.73
N ARG A 27 -12.49 16.09 -29.72
CA ARG A 27 -13.15 15.59 -30.93
C ARG A 27 -14.64 15.83 -30.80
N ILE A 28 -15.15 16.71 -31.66
CA ILE A 28 -16.57 16.86 -31.93
C ILE A 28 -16.91 15.71 -32.88
N ASP A 29 -17.49 14.65 -32.36
CA ASP A 29 -18.18 13.63 -33.14
C ASP A 29 -19.61 13.50 -32.60
N ILE A 30 -20.56 13.94 -33.45
CA ILE A 30 -21.94 13.49 -33.65
C ILE A 30 -22.71 13.05 -32.40
N ILE A 31 -23.72 13.85 -32.03
CA ILE A 31 -24.72 13.60 -30.98
C ILE A 31 -25.46 12.27 -31.23
N PRO A 32 -25.32 11.23 -30.38
CA PRO A 32 -26.26 10.13 -30.34
C PRO A 32 -27.35 10.37 -29.28
N ASP A 33 -28.45 9.67 -29.46
CA ASP A 33 -29.69 9.75 -28.70
C ASP A 33 -29.52 9.56 -27.16
N ARG A 34 -30.27 10.34 -26.38
CA ARG A 34 -30.03 10.66 -24.95
C ARG A 34 -30.49 9.57 -23.98
N SER A 35 -31.11 8.49 -24.48
CA SER A 35 -31.70 7.41 -23.67
C SER A 35 -30.78 6.21 -23.41
N HIS A 36 -29.68 6.06 -24.16
CA HIS A 36 -28.74 4.93 -24.04
C HIS A 36 -27.45 5.23 -23.26
N ILE A 37 -27.19 6.50 -22.93
CA ILE A 37 -25.94 6.94 -22.28
C ILE A 37 -25.91 6.58 -20.76
N GLY A 38 -27.08 6.37 -20.15
CA GLY A 38 -27.17 6.02 -18.73
C GLY A 38 -26.67 4.61 -18.41
N TYR A 39 -26.85 3.64 -19.32
CA TYR A 39 -26.48 2.24 -19.08
C TYR A 39 -24.98 2.00 -19.28
N THR A 40 -24.38 2.58 -20.32
CA THR A 40 -22.95 2.39 -20.61
C THR A 40 -22.01 3.04 -19.59
N MET A 41 -22.42 4.15 -18.95
CA MET A 41 -21.64 4.77 -17.88
C MET A 41 -21.72 4.00 -16.55
N VAL A 42 -22.87 3.40 -16.25
CA VAL A 42 -23.03 2.53 -15.06
C VAL A 42 -22.22 1.25 -15.23
N ASP A 43 -22.23 0.64 -16.42
CA ASP A 43 -21.46 -0.58 -16.68
C ASP A 43 -19.94 -0.31 -16.68
N SER A 44 -19.48 0.84 -17.19
CA SER A 44 -18.07 1.22 -17.10
C SER A 44 -17.60 1.54 -15.68
N GLN A 45 -18.44 2.19 -14.86
CA GLN A 45 -18.18 2.37 -13.42
C GLN A 45 -18.13 1.01 -12.70
N ARG A 46 -19.11 0.14 -12.97
CA ARG A 46 -19.23 -1.19 -12.34
C ARG A 46 -18.07 -2.11 -12.72
N GLN A 47 -17.63 -2.09 -13.96
CA GLN A 47 -16.48 -2.87 -14.40
C GLN A 47 -15.17 -2.36 -13.76
N GLY A 48 -14.97 -1.04 -13.71
CA GLY A 48 -13.82 -0.45 -13.02
C GLY A 48 -13.83 -0.67 -11.49
N ASP A 49 -15.01 -0.77 -10.87
CA ASP A 49 -15.14 -1.05 -9.44
C ASP A 49 -14.93 -2.54 -9.13
N ASN A 50 -15.38 -3.45 -10.00
CA ASN A 50 -15.10 -4.89 -9.89
C ASN A 50 -13.59 -5.17 -10.04
N GLU A 51 -12.91 -4.54 -11.00
CA GLU A 51 -11.45 -4.65 -11.18
C GLU A 51 -10.67 -4.11 -9.97
N ARG A 52 -11.10 -2.99 -9.40
CA ARG A 52 -10.50 -2.48 -8.16
C ARG A 52 -10.72 -3.45 -7.00
N GLN A 53 -11.89 -4.06 -6.91
CA GLN A 53 -12.22 -4.98 -5.83
C GLN A 53 -11.40 -6.27 -5.92
N SER A 54 -11.23 -6.85 -7.11
CA SER A 54 -10.37 -8.02 -7.30
C SER A 54 -8.89 -7.69 -7.02
N ALA A 55 -8.39 -6.53 -7.48
CA ALA A 55 -7.04 -6.08 -7.16
C ALA A 55 -6.83 -5.87 -5.66
N ASN A 56 -7.81 -5.30 -4.96
CA ASN A 56 -7.75 -5.13 -3.51
C ASN A 56 -7.70 -6.48 -2.77
N ALA A 57 -8.48 -7.47 -3.22
CA ALA A 57 -8.47 -8.81 -2.64
C ALA A 57 -7.10 -9.49 -2.81
N ALA A 58 -6.48 -9.37 -3.99
CA ALA A 58 -5.14 -9.89 -4.25
C ALA A 58 -4.08 -9.23 -3.34
N VAL A 59 -4.16 -7.91 -3.13
CA VAL A 59 -3.28 -7.21 -2.18
C VAL A 59 -3.44 -7.76 -0.78
N THR A 60 -4.69 -7.94 -0.31
CA THR A 60 -4.94 -8.44 1.05
C THR A 60 -4.38 -9.85 1.24
N GLN A 61 -4.51 -10.72 0.23
CA GLN A 61 -3.93 -12.07 0.29
C GLN A 61 -2.40 -12.04 0.32
N ALA A 62 -1.77 -11.20 -0.51
CA ALA A 62 -0.32 -11.02 -0.49
C ALA A 62 0.17 -10.48 0.87
N VAL A 63 -0.57 -9.53 1.46
CA VAL A 63 -0.25 -8.99 2.78
C VAL A 63 -0.38 -10.07 3.87
N ASP A 64 -1.40 -10.93 3.84
CA ASP A 64 -1.53 -12.03 4.82
C ASP A 64 -0.34 -13.00 4.76
N LEU A 65 0.11 -13.31 3.54
CA LEU A 65 1.29 -14.15 3.34
C LEU A 65 2.56 -13.48 3.89
N ILE A 66 2.77 -12.19 3.59
CA ILE A 66 3.91 -11.41 4.09
C ILE A 66 3.88 -11.33 5.63
N MET A 67 2.70 -11.19 6.22
CA MET A 67 2.55 -11.10 7.67
C MET A 67 2.87 -12.43 8.37
N THR A 68 2.58 -13.56 7.72
CA THR A 68 2.84 -14.91 8.24
C THR A 68 4.22 -15.49 7.88
N TRP A 69 5.02 -14.76 7.10
CA TRP A 69 6.36 -15.19 6.67
C TRP A 69 7.37 -15.43 7.81
N LYS A 70 8.09 -16.57 7.77
CA LYS A 70 9.29 -16.89 8.55
C LYS A 70 10.50 -16.83 7.61
N PRO A 71 11.65 -16.20 7.95
CA PRO A 71 12.03 -15.48 9.18
C PRO A 71 11.59 -14.02 9.21
N ALA A 72 11.42 -13.47 10.41
CA ALA A 72 10.95 -12.09 10.61
C ALA A 72 11.95 -11.01 10.13
N SER A 73 13.23 -11.37 9.93
CA SER A 73 14.26 -10.48 9.40
C SER A 73 13.93 -9.99 7.98
N ASP A 74 13.40 -10.89 7.15
CA ASP A 74 13.23 -10.64 5.72
C ASP A 74 12.02 -9.74 5.43
N VAL A 75 11.08 -9.66 6.38
CA VAL A 75 9.86 -8.84 6.27
C VAL A 75 9.86 -7.69 7.28
N PHE A 76 11.00 -7.41 7.92
CA PHE A 76 11.09 -6.43 9.01
C PHE A 76 10.62 -5.04 8.55
N ALA A 77 11.11 -4.55 7.41
CA ALA A 77 10.76 -3.21 6.93
C ALA A 77 9.29 -3.11 6.52
N LEU A 78 8.73 -4.17 5.91
CA LEU A 78 7.31 -4.22 5.51
C LEU A 78 6.38 -4.19 6.74
N LYS A 79 6.76 -4.86 7.83
CA LYS A 79 5.97 -4.91 9.07
C LYS A 79 6.07 -3.63 9.89
N HIS A 80 7.27 -3.06 10.02
CA HIS A 80 7.53 -1.99 10.99
C HIS A 80 7.49 -0.57 10.39
N PHE A 81 7.26 -0.44 9.09
CA PHE A 81 7.23 0.86 8.41
C PHE A 81 6.33 1.89 9.08
N MET A 82 5.09 1.50 9.35
CA MET A 82 4.10 2.43 9.90
C MET A 82 4.56 3.02 11.23
N PHE A 83 5.21 2.21 12.07
CA PHE A 83 5.75 2.69 13.34
C PHE A 83 6.97 3.58 13.16
N ALA A 84 7.89 3.22 12.26
CA ALA A 84 9.10 4.00 12.00
C ALA A 84 8.78 5.37 11.40
N SER A 85 7.91 5.41 10.38
CA SER A 85 7.43 6.64 9.75
C SER A 85 6.65 7.53 10.72
N ALA A 86 5.79 6.93 11.56
CA ALA A 86 5.06 7.66 12.59
C ALA A 86 5.99 8.27 13.65
N PHE A 87 7.03 7.55 14.08
CA PHE A 87 8.01 8.06 15.03
C PHE A 87 8.77 9.27 14.46
N LEU A 88 9.24 9.15 13.22
CA LEU A 88 9.96 10.23 12.54
C LEU A 88 9.07 11.46 12.33
N SER A 89 7.83 11.25 11.87
CA SER A 89 6.82 12.30 11.70
C SER A 89 6.50 12.98 13.03
N THR A 90 6.19 12.20 14.06
CA THR A 90 5.88 12.69 15.41
C THR A 90 7.01 13.52 16.00
N GLY A 91 8.26 13.08 15.87
CA GLY A 91 9.42 13.82 16.38
C GLY A 91 9.53 15.20 15.75
N SER A 92 9.41 15.29 14.43
CA SER A 92 9.46 16.56 13.70
C SER A 92 8.27 17.48 13.98
N ALA A 93 7.05 16.94 14.02
CA ALA A 93 5.83 17.67 14.33
C ALA A 93 5.86 18.23 15.75
N THR A 94 6.35 17.43 16.71
CA THR A 94 6.53 17.86 18.10
C THR A 94 7.54 19.00 18.20
N TYR A 95 8.68 18.89 17.48
CA TYR A 95 9.69 19.94 17.46
C TYR A 95 9.15 21.26 16.90
N ILE A 96 8.44 21.20 15.76
CA ILE A 96 7.83 22.37 15.12
C ILE A 96 6.78 23.00 16.05
N ASN A 97 5.88 22.19 16.63
CA ASN A 97 4.84 22.68 17.53
C ASN A 97 5.43 23.30 18.81
N ALA A 98 6.45 22.67 19.40
CA ALA A 98 7.13 23.19 20.58
C ALA A 98 7.79 24.56 20.32
N TYR A 99 8.38 24.74 19.13
CA TYR A 99 8.95 26.02 18.73
C TYR A 99 7.88 27.12 18.66
N TYR A 100 6.81 26.90 17.90
CA TYR A 100 5.77 27.93 17.75
C TYR A 100 5.12 28.26 19.10
N ARG A 101 4.77 27.25 19.91
CA ARG A 101 4.22 27.46 21.25
C ARG A 101 5.13 28.30 22.16
N LYS A 102 6.45 28.11 22.07
CA LYS A 102 7.42 28.91 22.82
C LYS A 102 7.41 30.39 22.38
N VAL A 103 7.28 30.66 21.08
CA VAL A 103 7.24 32.03 20.54
C VAL A 103 5.99 32.78 20.98
N VAL A 104 4.82 32.14 20.89
CA VAL A 104 3.53 32.76 21.29
C VAL A 104 3.26 32.71 22.81
N LYS A 105 4.24 32.23 23.60
CA LYS A 105 4.17 32.10 25.07
C LYS A 105 2.96 31.30 25.55
N LEU A 106 2.56 30.29 24.77
CA LEU A 106 1.53 29.34 25.17
C LEU A 106 2.11 28.45 26.27
N ARG A 107 1.70 28.68 27.52
CA ARG A 107 2.08 27.87 28.68
C ARG A 107 1.43 26.48 28.61
N ASN A 108 1.28 25.76 29.71
CA ASN A 108 0.60 24.44 29.76
C ASN A 108 -0.88 24.46 29.36
N GLN A 109 -1.45 25.63 29.06
CA GLN A 109 -2.81 25.75 28.57
C GLN A 109 -2.88 25.32 27.09
N ALA A 110 -3.89 24.52 26.74
CA ALA A 110 -4.14 23.98 25.39
C ALA A 110 -3.04 23.05 24.80
N PHE A 111 -2.24 22.38 25.63
CA PHE A 111 -1.26 21.40 25.17
C PHE A 111 -1.94 20.28 24.35
N MET A 112 -2.91 19.57 24.93
CA MET A 112 -3.57 18.43 24.27
C MET A 112 -4.34 18.83 23.01
N SER A 113 -4.93 20.03 22.99
CA SER A 113 -5.74 20.48 21.86
C SER A 113 -4.91 20.82 20.61
N SER A 114 -3.67 21.28 20.78
CA SER A 114 -2.74 21.52 19.66
C SER A 114 -1.97 20.28 19.22
N LEU A 115 -1.75 19.31 20.12
CA LEU A 115 -1.01 18.07 19.81
C LEU A 115 -1.80 17.16 18.85
N LEU A 116 -3.10 16.97 19.09
CA LEU A 116 -3.93 16.07 18.30
C LEU A 116 -3.85 16.32 16.79
N PRO A 117 -4.19 17.53 16.28
CA PRO A 117 -4.20 17.77 14.84
C PRO A 117 -2.80 17.93 14.24
N VAL A 118 -1.80 18.36 15.04
CA VAL A 118 -0.44 18.63 14.53
C VAL A 118 0.43 17.37 14.52
N ILE A 119 0.19 16.41 15.41
CA ILE A 119 1.05 15.23 15.56
C ILE A 119 0.35 13.96 15.09
N ILE A 120 -0.86 13.71 15.60
CA ILE A 120 -1.56 12.43 15.35
C ILE A 120 -2.07 12.40 13.91
N ALA A 121 -2.69 13.49 13.44
CA ALA A 121 -3.23 13.55 12.08
C ALA A 121 -2.17 13.30 10.98
N PRO A 122 -1.00 13.97 10.96
CA PRO A 122 0.01 13.72 9.93
C PRO A 122 0.65 12.34 10.05
N SER A 123 0.74 11.76 11.25
CA SER A 123 1.27 10.41 11.43
C SER A 123 0.34 9.37 10.82
N LEU A 124 -0.97 9.49 11.07
CA LEU A 124 -1.98 8.60 10.48
C LEU A 124 -2.08 8.80 8.97
N LEU A 125 -2.13 10.06 8.53
CA LEU A 125 -2.22 10.42 7.12
C LEU A 125 -0.98 9.96 6.34
N GLY A 126 0.21 10.04 6.95
CA GLY A 126 1.46 9.50 6.40
C GLY A 126 1.37 8.01 6.11
N GLY A 127 0.91 7.21 7.07
CA GLY A 127 0.71 5.77 6.88
C GLY A 127 -0.30 5.45 5.78
N MET A 128 -1.44 6.15 5.75
CA MET A 128 -2.47 5.94 4.73
C MET A 128 -1.99 6.31 3.32
N LEU A 129 -1.36 7.48 3.17
CA LEU A 129 -0.85 7.92 1.87
C LEU A 129 0.28 7.02 1.40
N HIS A 130 1.18 6.61 2.29
CA HIS A 130 2.23 5.68 1.91
C HIS A 130 1.67 4.32 1.48
N HIS A 131 0.68 3.79 2.20
CA HIS A 131 0.02 2.55 1.79
C HIS A 131 -0.59 2.67 0.38
N GLN A 132 -1.25 3.79 0.08
CA GLN A 132 -1.91 4.00 -1.21
C GLN A 132 -0.93 4.24 -2.36
N PHE A 133 0.09 5.07 -2.13
CA PHE A 133 0.97 5.57 -3.19
C PHE A 133 2.25 4.74 -3.39
N VAL A 134 2.70 4.04 -2.35
CA VAL A 134 3.95 3.28 -2.34
C VAL A 134 3.67 1.79 -2.19
N HIS A 135 2.98 1.37 -1.12
CA HIS A 135 2.83 -0.05 -0.80
C HIS A 135 2.00 -0.83 -1.83
N ARG A 136 0.86 -0.28 -2.27
CA ARG A 136 0.03 -0.89 -3.32
C ARG A 136 0.76 -1.14 -4.64
N PRO A 137 1.39 -0.12 -5.29
CA PRO A 137 2.09 -0.36 -6.54
C PRO A 137 3.31 -1.26 -6.36
N LEU A 138 3.92 -1.26 -5.17
CA LEU A 138 5.03 -2.14 -4.82
C LEU A 138 4.63 -3.62 -4.80
N ILE A 139 3.50 -3.98 -4.17
CA ILE A 139 3.00 -5.37 -4.14
C ILE A 139 2.53 -5.84 -5.51
N LEU A 140 1.87 -4.95 -6.27
CA LEU A 140 1.36 -5.29 -7.60
C LEU A 140 2.46 -5.34 -8.69
N GLU A 141 3.71 -5.03 -8.34
CA GLU A 141 4.84 -4.94 -9.27
C GLU A 141 4.55 -4.04 -10.50
N THR A 142 3.67 -3.05 -10.32
CA THR A 142 3.22 -2.17 -11.41
C THR A 142 4.20 -1.04 -11.73
N PHE A 143 5.34 -0.99 -11.05
CA PHE A 143 6.31 0.08 -11.19
C PHE A 143 7.41 -0.27 -12.19
N LYS A 144 7.72 0.65 -13.10
CA LYS A 144 8.79 0.47 -14.11
C LYS A 144 10.19 0.83 -13.59
N CYS A 145 10.27 1.52 -12.45
CA CYS A 145 11.49 2.19 -11.98
C CYS A 145 11.55 2.14 -10.43
N PRO A 146 12.54 1.44 -9.83
CA PRO A 146 12.64 1.33 -8.37
C PRO A 146 12.93 2.68 -7.70
N VAL A 147 13.81 3.49 -8.29
CA VAL A 147 14.16 4.83 -7.78
C VAL A 147 12.94 5.77 -7.74
N CYS A 148 11.98 5.59 -8.65
CA CYS A 148 10.79 6.41 -8.73
C CYS A 148 9.83 6.12 -7.55
N VAL A 149 9.79 4.87 -7.09
CA VAL A 149 9.03 4.47 -5.91
C VAL A 149 9.69 5.03 -4.64
N GLU A 150 11.02 4.98 -4.56
CA GLU A 150 11.78 5.55 -3.43
C GLU A 150 11.56 7.07 -3.32
N LEU A 151 11.70 7.80 -4.44
CA LEU A 151 11.44 9.24 -4.49
C LEU A 151 10.00 9.58 -4.06
N ARG A 152 9.03 8.79 -4.50
CA ARG A 152 7.62 8.96 -4.11
C ARG A 152 7.44 8.75 -2.60
N GLY A 153 8.08 7.75 -2.01
CA GLY A 153 8.10 7.53 -0.56
C GLY A 153 8.69 8.70 0.20
N GLY A 154 9.84 9.21 -0.24
CA GLY A 154 10.47 10.41 0.31
C GLY A 154 9.56 11.64 0.24
N MET A 155 8.86 11.86 -0.88
CA MET A 155 7.93 12.98 -1.04
C MET A 155 6.71 12.88 -0.12
N VAL A 156 6.11 11.69 0.00
CA VAL A 156 4.97 11.46 0.91
C VAL A 156 5.39 11.70 2.36
N GLN A 157 6.55 11.18 2.77
CA GLN A 157 7.08 11.37 4.11
C GLN A 157 7.42 12.85 4.38
N LEU A 158 8.02 13.55 3.43
CA LEU A 158 8.29 14.99 3.54
C LEU A 158 7.00 15.81 3.68
N PHE A 159 5.98 15.49 2.88
CA PHE A 159 4.71 16.20 2.93
C PHE A 159 3.99 16.01 4.27
N CYS A 160 3.82 14.75 4.69
CA CYS A 160 3.11 14.42 5.92
C CYS A 160 3.93 14.76 7.18
N GLY A 161 5.23 14.49 7.17
CA GLY A 161 6.10 14.70 8.33
C GLY A 161 6.53 16.14 8.53
N PHE A 162 6.64 16.95 7.47
CA PHE A 162 7.19 18.31 7.57
C PHE A 162 6.24 19.38 7.07
N VAL A 163 5.78 19.29 5.81
CA VAL A 163 4.97 20.36 5.19
C VAL A 163 3.64 20.54 5.94
N TYR A 164 2.97 19.44 6.28
CA TYR A 164 1.69 19.48 6.98
C TYR A 164 1.80 20.09 8.39
N PRO A 165 2.69 19.63 9.30
CA PRO A 165 2.89 20.28 10.60
C PRO A 165 3.39 21.72 10.49
N LEU A 166 4.21 22.05 9.48
CA LEU A 166 4.73 23.40 9.28
C LEU A 166 3.62 24.41 8.96
N MET A 167 2.56 23.98 8.26
CA MET A 167 1.38 24.82 8.01
C MET A 167 0.41 24.82 9.21
N LEU A 168 0.12 23.66 9.79
CA LEU A 168 -0.87 23.56 10.87
C LEU A 168 -0.39 24.16 12.20
N ALA A 169 0.87 23.95 12.58
CA ALA A 169 1.39 24.40 13.88
C ALA A 169 1.29 25.92 14.10
N PRO A 170 1.72 26.80 13.17
CA PRO A 170 1.59 28.24 13.37
C PRO A 170 0.13 28.69 13.35
N LEU A 171 -0.71 28.11 12.49
CA LEU A 171 -2.15 28.42 12.45
C LEU A 171 -2.83 28.06 13.78
N ALA A 172 -2.57 26.86 14.31
CA ALA A 172 -3.08 26.43 15.60
C ALA A 172 -2.56 27.33 16.74
N ALA A 173 -1.26 27.63 16.76
CA ALA A 173 -0.65 28.47 17.80
C ALA A 173 -1.27 29.87 17.83
N MET A 174 -1.49 30.50 16.68
CA MET A 174 -2.12 31.82 16.58
C MET A 174 -3.59 31.80 16.97
N GLN A 175 -4.34 30.76 16.56
CA GLN A 175 -5.74 30.59 16.95
C GLN A 175 -5.90 30.49 18.48
N PHE A 176 -5.04 29.71 19.13
CA PHE A 176 -5.05 29.61 20.59
C PHE A 176 -4.57 30.89 21.28
N ALA A 177 -3.56 31.56 20.71
CA ALA A 177 -3.08 32.83 21.24
C ALA A 177 -4.16 33.92 21.21
N ALA A 178 -4.97 33.97 20.15
CA ALA A 178 -6.10 34.89 20.02
C ALA A 178 -7.17 34.62 21.09
N ARG A 179 -7.48 33.35 21.38
CA ARG A 179 -8.47 32.97 22.40
C ARG A 179 -8.00 33.18 23.84
N LEU A 180 -6.71 32.94 24.10
CA LEU A 180 -6.11 33.06 25.43
C LEU A 180 -5.57 34.47 25.71
N PHE A 181 -5.65 35.39 24.75
CA PHE A 181 -5.11 36.76 24.83
C PHE A 181 -3.62 36.80 25.27
N THR A 182 -2.83 35.78 24.95
CA THR A 182 -1.42 35.69 25.35
C THR A 182 -0.48 36.47 24.44
N TYR A 183 -0.90 36.69 23.19
CA TYR A 183 -0.13 37.37 22.16
C TYR A 183 -1.08 38.22 21.29
N PRO A 184 -0.71 39.46 20.90
CA PRO A 184 -1.54 40.30 20.05
C PRO A 184 -1.57 39.72 18.63
N VAL A 185 -2.65 39.01 18.30
CA VAL A 185 -2.89 38.47 16.96
C VAL A 185 -3.58 39.55 16.12
N PRO A 186 -3.13 39.80 14.87
CA PRO A 186 -3.82 40.75 14.00
C PRO A 186 -5.25 40.30 13.66
N ASP A 187 -6.12 41.27 13.35
CA ASP A 187 -7.53 41.02 13.05
C ASP A 187 -7.69 39.97 11.92
N ALA A 188 -8.56 38.99 12.15
CA ALA A 188 -8.80 37.85 11.26
C ALA A 188 -9.28 38.27 9.86
N LYS A 189 -9.77 39.50 9.71
CA LYS A 189 -10.18 40.08 8.43
C LYS A 189 -9.03 40.28 7.43
N LYS A 190 -7.77 40.24 7.88
CA LYS A 190 -6.58 40.47 7.03
C LYS A 190 -5.65 39.25 7.03
N PRO A 191 -5.96 38.18 6.27
CA PRO A 191 -5.20 36.93 6.31
C PRO A 191 -3.74 37.09 5.84
N LEU A 192 -3.47 38.01 4.91
CA LEU A 192 -2.11 38.30 4.45
C LEU A 192 -1.22 38.85 5.56
N LEU A 193 -1.78 39.63 6.49
CA LEU A 193 -1.02 40.18 7.62
C LEU A 193 -0.64 39.08 8.61
N LEU A 194 -1.53 38.11 8.80
CA LEU A 194 -1.29 36.94 9.64
C LEU A 194 -0.18 36.06 9.05
N LEU A 195 -0.20 35.82 7.73
CA LEU A 195 0.87 35.07 7.05
C LEU A 195 2.22 35.78 7.12
N MET A 196 2.23 37.11 7.01
CA MET A 196 3.46 37.90 7.12
C MET A 196 4.06 37.82 8.53
N GLU A 197 3.22 37.81 9.58
CA GLU A 197 3.69 37.64 10.97
C GLU A 197 4.22 36.21 11.19
N ILE A 198 3.54 35.18 10.67
CA ILE A 198 4.05 33.80 10.68
C ILE A 198 5.42 33.74 9.99
N HIS A 199 5.55 34.31 8.80
CA HIS A 199 6.80 34.32 8.06
C HIS A 199 7.93 34.98 8.86
N LYS A 200 7.65 36.09 9.55
CA LYS A 200 8.61 36.78 10.41
C LYS A 200 9.07 35.91 11.59
N ILE A 201 8.16 35.16 12.20
CA ILE A 201 8.47 34.19 13.27
C ILE A 201 9.28 33.01 12.74
N THR A 202 8.97 32.51 11.53
CA THR A 202 9.61 31.34 10.93
C THR A 202 11.03 31.65 10.41
N LYS A 203 11.28 32.85 9.91
CA LYS A 203 12.56 33.27 9.30
C LYS A 203 13.81 32.88 10.10
N PRO A 204 13.92 33.14 11.43
CA PRO A 204 15.12 32.80 12.20
C PRO A 204 15.37 31.29 12.36
N ILE A 205 14.37 30.43 12.20
CA ILE A 205 14.50 28.98 12.37
C ILE A 205 14.55 28.20 11.04
N LEU A 206 14.35 28.88 9.90
CA LEU A 206 14.44 28.29 8.56
C LEU A 206 15.62 27.32 8.33
N PRO A 207 16.88 27.62 8.72
CA PRO A 207 17.98 26.66 8.49
C PRO A 207 17.77 25.31 9.19
N LYS A 208 17.17 25.30 10.39
CA LYS A 208 16.87 24.06 11.12
C LYS A 208 15.72 23.30 10.47
N PHE A 209 14.75 24.04 9.92
CA PHE A 209 13.64 23.46 9.17
C PHE A 209 14.10 22.80 7.87
N TYR A 210 15.09 23.35 7.16
CA TYR A 210 15.69 22.68 6.00
C TYR A 210 16.37 21.36 6.38
N ILE A 211 17.10 21.30 7.50
CA ILE A 211 17.71 20.06 7.99
C ILE A 211 16.61 19.03 8.35
N LEU A 212 15.55 19.47 9.01
CA LEU A 212 14.43 18.60 9.39
C LEU A 212 13.68 18.07 8.15
N ALA A 213 13.48 18.92 7.14
CA ALA A 213 12.90 18.53 5.85
C ALA A 213 13.79 17.50 5.12
N ALA A 214 15.10 17.74 5.06
CA ALA A 214 16.03 16.78 4.47
C ALA A 214 16.01 15.44 5.21
N LEU A 215 15.96 15.46 6.55
CA LEU A 215 15.86 14.25 7.36
C LEU A 215 14.56 13.47 7.08
N GLN A 216 13.42 14.15 6.92
CA GLN A 216 12.16 13.49 6.55
C GLN A 216 12.21 12.87 5.15
N PHE A 217 12.75 13.61 4.18
CA PHE A 217 12.86 13.13 2.82
C PHE A 217 13.79 11.92 2.72
N ILE A 218 15.00 12.02 3.28
CA ILE A 218 15.98 10.94 3.30
C ILE A 218 15.46 9.76 4.11
N GLY A 219 14.82 10.00 5.26
CA GLY A 219 14.22 8.95 6.09
C GLY A 219 13.12 8.18 5.35
N GLY A 220 12.27 8.89 4.60
CA GLY A 220 11.26 8.26 3.74
C GLY A 220 11.89 7.42 2.64
N MET A 221 12.87 7.96 1.91
CA MET A 221 13.58 7.21 0.86
C MET A 221 14.29 5.97 1.40
N ALA A 222 15.03 6.11 2.51
CA ALA A 222 15.77 5.01 3.13
C ALA A 222 14.84 3.88 3.57
N TRP A 223 13.67 4.23 4.10
CA TRP A 223 12.71 3.20 4.49
C TRP A 223 12.12 2.46 3.29
N THR A 224 11.69 3.19 2.26
CA THR A 224 11.21 2.56 1.02
C THR A 224 12.27 1.70 0.34
N HIS A 225 13.54 2.08 0.45
CA HIS A 225 14.64 1.28 -0.04
C HIS A 225 14.74 -0.06 0.70
N TRP A 226 14.64 -0.06 2.03
CA TRP A 226 14.60 -1.30 2.82
C TRP A 226 13.36 -2.14 2.57
N GLU A 227 12.20 -1.54 2.34
CA GLU A 227 10.99 -2.26 1.93
C GLU A 227 11.19 -2.98 0.61
N LEU A 228 11.73 -2.28 -0.39
CA LEU A 228 11.98 -2.82 -1.72
C LEU A 228 12.98 -3.98 -1.67
N HIS A 229 14.07 -3.84 -0.92
CA HIS A 229 15.07 -4.90 -0.77
C HIS A 229 14.50 -6.16 -0.12
N ASN A 230 13.70 -5.98 0.94
CA ASN A 230 13.02 -7.06 1.63
C ASN A 230 12.00 -7.76 0.73
N LEU A 231 11.23 -7.00 -0.05
CA LEU A 231 10.28 -7.56 -1.00
C LEU A 231 10.96 -8.43 -2.05
N TYR A 232 12.02 -7.94 -2.71
CA TYR A 232 12.75 -8.75 -3.69
C TYR A 232 13.36 -10.02 -3.09
N THR A 233 13.81 -9.94 -1.84
CA THR A 233 14.32 -11.11 -1.12
C THR A 233 13.24 -12.17 -0.91
N VAL A 234 12.03 -11.76 -0.52
CA VAL A 234 10.89 -12.66 -0.35
C VAL A 234 10.44 -13.23 -1.69
N LEU A 235 10.28 -12.40 -2.74
CA LEU A 235 9.92 -12.85 -4.08
C LEU A 235 10.92 -13.86 -4.65
N GLY A 236 12.22 -13.62 -4.48
CA GLY A 236 13.27 -14.54 -4.91
C GLY A 236 13.29 -15.87 -4.14
N LYS A 237 12.84 -15.89 -2.88
CA LYS A 237 12.67 -17.14 -2.11
C LYS A 237 11.41 -17.89 -2.53
N LEU A 238 10.32 -17.17 -2.77
CA LEU A 238 9.06 -17.74 -3.26
C LEU A 238 9.27 -18.48 -4.59
N GLY A 239 9.96 -17.86 -5.56
CA GLY A 239 10.23 -18.51 -6.85
C GLY A 239 11.07 -19.80 -6.74
N LYS A 240 11.97 -19.89 -5.76
CA LYS A 240 12.74 -21.12 -5.51
C LYS A 240 11.90 -22.23 -4.88
N MET A 241 10.94 -21.86 -4.03
CA MET A 241 9.99 -22.81 -3.44
C MET A 241 9.01 -23.34 -4.50
N GLU A 242 8.60 -22.49 -5.43
CA GLU A 242 7.80 -22.83 -6.60
C GLU A 242 8.51 -23.88 -7.47
N GLU A 243 9.74 -23.60 -7.90
CA GLU A 243 10.54 -24.52 -8.72
C GLU A 243 10.77 -25.88 -8.01
N ALA A 244 11.05 -25.86 -6.70
CA ALA A 244 11.20 -27.08 -5.92
C ALA A 244 9.89 -27.88 -5.83
N LEU A 245 8.75 -27.20 -5.71
CA LEU A 245 7.44 -27.83 -5.65
C LEU A 245 7.07 -28.47 -7.00
N GLU A 246 7.36 -27.81 -8.12
CA GLU A 246 7.17 -28.33 -9.47
C GLU A 246 8.02 -29.58 -9.73
N ASP A 247 9.27 -29.61 -9.26
CA ASP A 247 10.15 -30.78 -9.36
C ASP A 247 9.66 -31.96 -8.50
N HIS A 248 9.15 -31.69 -7.29
CA HIS A 248 8.51 -32.71 -6.45
C HIS A 248 7.24 -33.29 -7.09
N GLN A 249 6.41 -32.44 -7.68
CA GLN A 249 5.19 -32.88 -8.37
C GLN A 249 5.53 -33.70 -9.61
N SER A 250 6.51 -33.26 -10.39
CA SER A 250 7.00 -33.99 -11.56
C SER A 250 7.51 -35.38 -11.15
N ARG A 251 8.35 -35.49 -10.12
CA ARG A 251 8.83 -36.78 -9.60
C ARG A 251 7.70 -37.73 -9.17
N ASN A 252 6.66 -37.22 -8.50
CA ASN A 252 5.54 -38.04 -8.06
C ASN A 252 4.65 -38.55 -9.20
N VAL A 253 4.51 -37.79 -10.29
CA VAL A 253 3.76 -38.23 -11.48
C VAL A 253 4.50 -39.36 -12.20
N TYR A 254 5.84 -39.29 -12.30
CA TYR A 254 6.64 -40.37 -12.88
C TYR A 254 6.59 -41.66 -12.05
N THR A 255 6.67 -41.58 -10.71
CA THR A 255 6.62 -42.78 -9.85
C THR A 255 5.25 -43.48 -9.85
N MET A 256 4.16 -42.74 -10.10
CA MET A 256 2.82 -43.32 -10.20
C MET A 256 2.58 -44.02 -11.55
N SER A 257 3.24 -43.55 -12.61
CA SER A 257 3.19 -44.17 -13.95
C SER A 257 3.94 -45.50 -13.98
N ASP A 258 5.07 -45.62 -13.26
CA ASP A 258 5.86 -46.86 -13.19
C ASP A 258 5.18 -47.98 -12.37
N CYS A 259 4.33 -47.62 -11.40
CA CYS A 259 3.56 -48.59 -10.61
C CYS A 259 2.41 -49.24 -11.41
N HIS A 260 1.97 -48.66 -12.53
CA HIS A 260 0.85 -49.24 -13.29
C HIS A 260 1.28 -50.34 -14.27
N CYS A 261 2.59 -50.54 -14.51
CA CYS A 261 3.09 -51.52 -15.46
C CYS A 261 3.62 -52.83 -14.81
N SER A 262 3.60 -52.96 -13.47
CA SER A 262 4.21 -54.10 -12.76
C SER A 262 3.22 -55.10 -12.13
N THR A 263 1.92 -55.03 -12.42
CA THR A 263 0.89 -55.97 -11.89
C THR A 263 0.51 -57.11 -12.83
N LEU A 264 1.38 -57.51 -13.76
CA LEU A 264 1.23 -58.76 -14.51
C LEU A 264 2.51 -59.59 -14.43
N ASN A 265 2.69 -60.26 -13.29
CA ASN A 265 3.45 -61.50 -13.20
C ASN A 265 2.77 -62.43 -12.17
N MET A 266 1.75 -63.17 -12.66
CA MET A 266 1.40 -64.48 -12.12
C MET A 266 2.40 -65.51 -12.67
N PRO A 267 2.84 -66.51 -11.88
CA PRO A 267 3.69 -67.58 -12.40
C PRO A 267 2.90 -68.78 -12.92
N LEU A 268 3.47 -69.40 -13.96
CA LEU A 268 3.27 -70.76 -14.52
C LEU A 268 1.93 -70.95 -15.27
N ASP A 269 1.86 -71.39 -16.53
CA ASP A 269 2.57 -72.51 -17.17
C ASP A 269 2.32 -72.50 -18.70
N SER A 270 3.18 -73.17 -19.46
CA SER A 270 2.97 -73.75 -20.81
C SER A 270 2.58 -72.86 -22.01
N HIS A 271 3.56 -72.66 -22.91
CA HIS A 271 3.44 -72.56 -24.39
C HIS A 271 2.12 -72.01 -24.96
N ARG A 272 2.08 -70.70 -25.27
CA ARG A 272 1.22 -70.15 -26.32
C ARG A 272 1.77 -68.84 -26.87
N GLU A 273 1.44 -68.60 -28.12
CA GLU A 273 2.05 -67.67 -29.08
C GLU A 273 2.32 -66.25 -28.55
N PHE A 274 3.54 -65.81 -28.81
CA PHE A 274 3.89 -64.40 -29.00
C PHE A 274 3.19 -63.92 -30.26
N ASN A 275 2.15 -63.10 -30.12
CA ASN A 275 1.70 -62.08 -31.07
C ASN A 275 0.52 -61.32 -30.43
N GLU A 276 0.40 -60.03 -30.78
CA GLU A 276 -0.64 -59.08 -30.37
C GLU A 276 -0.41 -58.31 -29.05
N CYS A 277 0.60 -57.43 -29.09
CA CYS A 277 0.42 -56.06 -28.60
C CYS A 277 0.55 -55.12 -29.81
N GLU A 278 -0.36 -55.27 -30.78
CA GLU A 278 -0.55 -54.30 -31.85
C GLU A 278 -2.05 -54.04 -31.95
N SER A 279 -2.43 -52.76 -31.87
CA SER A 279 -3.73 -52.21 -32.24
C SER A 279 -4.92 -52.42 -31.27
N SER A 280 -4.88 -51.74 -30.12
CA SER A 280 -6.05 -51.01 -29.64
C SER A 280 -5.64 -49.55 -29.41
N GLY A 281 -5.85 -48.73 -30.44
CA GLY A 281 -5.68 -47.29 -30.40
C GLY A 281 -6.79 -46.64 -29.58
N ASP A 282 -6.77 -46.87 -28.28
CA ASP A 282 -7.43 -45.99 -27.32
C ASP A 282 -6.35 -45.05 -26.80
N GLU A 283 -6.23 -43.91 -27.49
CA GLU A 283 -5.56 -42.74 -26.96
C GLU A 283 -6.20 -42.43 -25.60
N CYS A 284 -5.48 -42.70 -24.51
CA CYS A 284 -5.70 -42.01 -23.24
C CYS A 284 -5.26 -40.55 -23.44
N GLU A 285 -5.95 -39.82 -24.32
CA GLU A 285 -5.89 -38.39 -24.42
C GLU A 285 -6.79 -37.87 -23.29
N PRO A 286 -6.23 -37.27 -22.23
CA PRO A 286 -7.07 -36.71 -21.19
C PRO A 286 -7.92 -35.63 -21.86
N THR A 287 -9.23 -35.72 -21.68
CA THR A 287 -10.20 -34.77 -22.23
C THR A 287 -9.74 -33.36 -21.88
N ARG A 288 -9.48 -32.55 -22.91
CA ARG A 288 -8.94 -31.18 -22.82
C ARG A 288 -9.74 -30.28 -21.86
N ASP A 289 -10.99 -30.62 -21.64
CA ASP A 289 -11.92 -29.92 -20.75
C ASP A 289 -11.73 -30.26 -19.26
N GLU A 290 -11.23 -31.46 -18.90
CA GLU A 290 -10.91 -31.81 -17.51
C GLU A 290 -9.54 -31.27 -17.06
N LEU A 291 -8.57 -31.12 -17.98
CA LEU A 291 -7.30 -30.43 -17.66
C LEU A 291 -7.52 -28.93 -17.40
N ALA A 292 -8.41 -28.29 -18.14
CA ALA A 292 -8.71 -26.87 -17.98
C ALA A 292 -9.44 -26.57 -16.67
N GLU A 293 -10.32 -27.46 -16.19
CA GLU A 293 -11.06 -27.26 -14.94
C GLU A 293 -10.20 -27.54 -13.69
N ILE A 294 -9.19 -28.42 -13.80
CA ILE A 294 -8.18 -28.64 -12.76
C ILE A 294 -7.16 -27.49 -12.71
N GLU A 295 -6.70 -26.95 -13.85
CA GLU A 295 -5.77 -25.81 -13.86
C GLU A 295 -6.36 -24.54 -13.22
N VAL A 296 -7.65 -24.26 -13.45
CA VAL A 296 -8.27 -23.01 -12.98
C VAL A 296 -8.62 -23.05 -11.49
N HIS A 297 -8.96 -24.21 -10.92
CA HIS A 297 -9.27 -24.33 -9.48
C HIS A 297 -8.03 -24.57 -8.60
N HIS A 298 -6.93 -25.11 -9.13
CA HIS A 298 -5.69 -25.31 -8.36
C HIS A 298 -4.77 -24.08 -8.29
N ALA A 299 -4.86 -23.14 -9.23
CA ALA A 299 -3.82 -22.12 -9.43
C ALA A 299 -3.77 -20.99 -8.40
N SER A 300 -4.79 -20.76 -7.56
CA SER A 300 -4.75 -19.61 -6.63
C SER A 300 -5.06 -19.93 -5.17
N GLY A 301 -5.99 -20.86 -4.89
CA GLY A 301 -6.37 -21.22 -3.53
C GLY A 301 -5.42 -22.23 -2.87
N GLY A 302 -5.24 -23.38 -3.53
CA GLY A 302 -4.41 -24.49 -3.01
C GLY A 302 -2.92 -24.16 -2.97
N TYR A 303 -2.45 -23.37 -3.92
CA TYR A 303 -1.05 -23.00 -4.08
C TYR A 303 -0.53 -22.14 -2.93
N LEU A 304 -1.25 -21.05 -2.59
CA LEU A 304 -0.88 -20.19 -1.47
C LEU A 304 -0.97 -20.90 -0.12
N SER A 305 -1.93 -21.80 0.07
CA SER A 305 -1.98 -22.64 1.28
C SER A 305 -0.79 -23.60 1.38
N ARG A 306 -0.30 -24.14 0.26
CA ARG A 306 0.85 -25.04 0.24
C ARG A 306 2.17 -24.29 0.49
N ILE A 307 2.30 -23.08 -0.05
CA ILE A 307 3.40 -22.15 0.30
C ILE A 307 3.36 -21.79 1.78
N LYS A 308 2.16 -21.54 2.33
CA LYS A 308 1.99 -21.24 3.77
C LYS A 308 2.46 -22.42 4.63
N GLN A 309 2.13 -23.66 4.25
CA GLN A 309 2.63 -24.87 4.93
C GLN A 309 4.16 -25.03 4.81
N LEU A 310 4.75 -24.79 3.63
CA LEU A 310 6.20 -24.87 3.43
C LEU A 310 6.97 -23.80 4.21
N ASN A 311 6.39 -22.62 4.39
CA ASN A 311 6.95 -21.57 5.23
C ASN A 311 6.81 -21.89 6.74
N GLU A 312 5.85 -22.74 7.12
CA GLU A 312 5.67 -23.16 8.51
C GLU A 312 6.64 -24.28 8.91
N SER A 313 6.98 -25.18 7.98
CA SER A 313 7.91 -26.31 8.13
C SER A 313 9.38 -25.88 8.16
#